data_AF-A0A1U8NG76-F1
#
_entry.id   AF-A0A1U8NG76-F1
#
_cell.length_a   1.000
_cell.length_b   1.000
_cell.length_c   1.000
_cell.angle_alpha   90.00
_cell.angle_beta   90.00
_cell.angle_gamma   90.00
#
_symmetry.space_group_name_H-M   'P 1'
#
loop_
_entity.id
_entity.type
_entity.pdbx_description
1 polymer ?
#
loop_
_entity_poly.entity_id
_entity_poly.type
_entity_poly.pdbx_seq_one_letter_code
_entity_poly.pdbx_strand_id
1 'polypeptide(L)'
;MPEEHMKCVVSLLRDSTYQWWNTLVLVILKERITWEFFQEEFQNEYISKRFMDQKRKEFLELNQGRKTVTEYERDFVRLSKYAKECVSTEAIMSKIFEDGLNEDIRLLVGILELREFAVLMERAHKAEKLAKEKRKDDIES
;
A
#
# COMPACT_ATOMS: atom_id res chain seq x y z
N MET A 1 3.67 -23.52 9.68
CA MET A 1 4.28 -23.99 8.41
C MET A 1 5.02 -22.85 7.68
N PRO A 2 6.19 -22.36 8.15
CA PRO A 2 6.99 -21.37 7.42
C PRO A 2 8.09 -21.97 6.52
N GLU A 3 8.60 -23.18 6.84
CA GLU A 3 9.78 -23.77 6.18
C GLU A 3 9.59 -24.15 4.70
N GLU A 4 8.37 -24.55 4.29
CA GLU A 4 8.13 -24.99 2.91
C GLU A 4 8.17 -23.84 1.89
N HIS A 5 7.68 -22.66 2.27
CA HIS A 5 7.77 -21.45 1.43
C HIS A 5 9.22 -21.07 1.15
N MET A 6 10.09 -21.17 2.16
CA MET A 6 11.49 -20.81 2.02
C MET A 6 12.23 -21.76 1.07
N LYS A 7 12.01 -23.07 1.18
CA LYS A 7 12.56 -24.06 0.24
C LYS A 7 12.10 -23.79 -1.20
N CYS A 8 10.82 -23.47 -1.38
CA CYS A 8 10.26 -23.15 -2.70
C CYS A 8 10.90 -21.88 -3.29
N VAL A 9 10.94 -20.78 -2.53
CA VAL A 9 11.45 -19.50 -3.02
C VAL A 9 12.94 -19.56 -3.31
N VAL A 10 13.72 -20.23 -2.45
CA VAL A 10 15.16 -20.43 -2.67
C VAL A 10 15.42 -21.23 -3.95
N SER A 11 14.58 -22.22 -4.27
CA SER A 11 14.70 -22.99 -5.52
C SER A 11 14.40 -22.17 -6.78
N LEU A 12 13.71 -21.05 -6.65
CA LEU A 12 13.40 -20.13 -7.76
C LEU A 12 14.48 -19.06 -7.94
N LEU A 13 15.38 -18.87 -6.98
CA LEU A 13 16.51 -17.95 -7.12
C LEU A 13 17.46 -18.45 -8.20
N ARG A 14 17.99 -17.52 -9.01
CA ARG A 14 18.90 -17.83 -10.11
C ARG A 14 20.18 -17.01 -9.98
N ASP A 15 21.25 -17.55 -10.55
CA ASP A 15 22.52 -16.85 -10.77
C ASP A 15 23.04 -16.13 -9.51
N SER A 16 23.27 -14.81 -9.61
CA SER A 16 23.79 -13.97 -8.55
C SER A 16 22.91 -13.97 -7.29
N THR A 17 21.59 -14.10 -7.45
CA THR A 17 20.65 -14.10 -6.32
C THR A 17 20.71 -15.39 -5.53
N TYR A 18 20.92 -16.52 -6.20
CA TYR A 18 21.14 -17.79 -5.52
C TYR A 18 22.48 -17.82 -4.78
N GLN A 19 23.54 -17.26 -5.38
CA GLN A 19 24.87 -17.18 -4.75
C GLN A 19 24.89 -16.27 -3.53
N TRP A 20 24.25 -15.09 -3.63
CA TRP A 20 24.07 -14.18 -2.50
C TRP A 20 23.36 -14.87 -1.34
N TRP A 21 22.22 -15.53 -1.59
CA TRP A 21 21.46 -16.20 -0.55
C TRP A 21 22.26 -17.31 0.15
N ASN A 22 22.97 -18.15 -0.60
CA ASN A 22 23.82 -19.19 -0.01
C ASN A 22 24.95 -18.60 0.85
N THR A 23 25.57 -17.50 0.39
CA THR A 23 26.63 -16.83 1.16
C THR A 23 26.08 -16.30 2.49
N LEU A 24 24.89 -15.69 2.46
CA LEU A 24 24.24 -15.14 3.65
C LEU A 24 23.85 -16.26 4.65
N VAL A 25 23.32 -17.38 4.17
CA VAL A 25 22.96 -18.54 5.00
C VAL A 25 24.18 -19.18 5.68
N LEU A 26 25.38 -19.06 5.11
CA LEU A 26 26.62 -19.58 5.71
C LEU A 26 27.11 -18.74 6.91
N VAL A 27 26.75 -17.46 6.97
CA VAL A 27 27.23 -16.53 8.01
C VAL A 27 26.18 -16.22 9.09
N ILE A 28 24.93 -16.64 8.88
CA ILE A 28 23.80 -16.43 9.80
C ILE A 28 23.44 -17.73 10.53
N LEU A 29 23.11 -17.62 11.81
CA LEU A 29 22.59 -18.74 12.60
C LEU A 29 21.28 -19.27 12.00
N LYS A 30 21.19 -20.59 11.78
CA LYS A 30 19.99 -21.23 11.18
C LYS A 30 18.68 -20.84 11.87
N GLU A 31 18.70 -20.67 13.18
CA GLU A 31 17.55 -20.28 14.01
C GLU A 31 17.01 -18.88 13.68
N ARG A 32 17.81 -18.01 13.07
CA ARG A 32 17.42 -16.66 12.65
C ARG A 32 16.84 -16.62 11.24
N ILE A 33 17.01 -17.69 10.45
CA ILE A 33 16.58 -17.76 9.06
C ILE A 33 15.08 -18.06 9.04
N THR A 34 14.29 -17.00 9.11
CA THR A 34 12.84 -17.01 8.99
C THR A 34 12.40 -16.49 7.62
N TRP A 35 11.13 -16.66 7.28
CA TRP A 35 10.58 -16.08 6.05
C TRP A 35 10.67 -14.55 6.06
N GLU A 36 10.38 -13.95 7.21
CA GLU A 36 10.47 -12.50 7.44
C GLU A 36 11.91 -12.01 7.24
N PHE A 37 12.89 -12.75 7.76
CA PHE A 37 14.31 -12.47 7.56
C PHE A 37 14.72 -12.54 6.08
N PHE A 38 14.30 -13.59 5.36
CA PHE A 38 14.54 -13.68 3.91
C PHE A 38 13.98 -12.46 3.18
N GLN A 39 12.75 -12.05 3.48
CA GLN A 39 12.11 -10.91 2.83
C GLN A 39 12.86 -9.60 3.12
N GLU A 40 13.30 -9.38 4.35
CA GLU A 40 14.05 -8.18 4.74
C GLU A 40 15.40 -8.10 4.02
N GLU A 41 16.20 -9.17 4.08
CA GLU A 41 17.52 -9.22 3.45
C GLU A 41 17.43 -9.14 1.93
N PHE A 42 16.44 -9.80 1.32
CA PHE A 42 16.20 -9.71 -0.12
C PHE A 42 15.82 -8.29 -0.54
N GLN A 43 15.00 -7.60 0.26
CA GLN A 43 14.68 -6.20 0.02
C GLN A 43 15.92 -5.33 0.17
N ASN A 44 16.74 -5.53 1.20
CA ASN A 44 17.95 -4.74 1.41
C ASN A 44 18.98 -4.90 0.29
N GLU A 45 19.19 -6.12 -0.20
CA GLU A 45 20.16 -6.41 -1.27
C GLU A 45 19.68 -5.89 -2.64
N TYR A 46 18.41 -6.13 -2.99
CA TYR A 46 17.93 -5.92 -4.36
C TYR A 46 17.02 -4.71 -4.54
N ILE A 47 16.47 -4.14 -3.46
CA ILE A 47 15.65 -2.94 -3.51
C ILE A 47 16.44 -1.78 -2.91
N SER A 48 16.91 -0.88 -3.77
CA SER A 48 17.69 0.27 -3.31
C SER A 48 16.91 1.11 -2.29
N LYS A 49 17.59 1.53 -1.21
CA LYS A 49 17.01 2.45 -0.22
C LYS A 49 16.40 3.70 -0.87
N ARG A 50 17.07 4.27 -1.88
CA ARG A 50 16.55 5.40 -2.67
C ARG A 50 15.19 5.12 -3.32
N PHE A 51 15.00 3.91 -3.85
CA PHE A 51 13.71 3.50 -4.41
C PHE A 51 12.63 3.40 -3.33
N MET A 52 12.95 2.80 -2.18
CA MET A 52 12.02 2.70 -1.05
C MET A 52 11.62 4.08 -0.53
N ASP A 53 12.59 4.97 -0.33
CA ASP A 53 12.36 6.35 0.11
C ASP A 53 11.48 7.11 -0.90
N GLN A 54 11.73 6.91 -2.21
CA GLN A 54 10.91 7.50 -3.26
C GLN A 54 9.46 6.99 -3.22
N LYS A 55 9.24 5.69 -3.04
CA LYS A 55 7.89 5.11 -2.92
C LYS A 55 7.16 5.54 -1.67
N ARG A 56 7.87 5.67 -0.54
CA ARG A 56 7.33 6.21 0.69
C ARG A 56 6.91 7.68 0.51
N LYS A 57 7.75 8.49 -0.15
CA LYS A 57 7.41 9.87 -0.49
C LYS A 57 6.17 9.95 -1.39
N GLU A 58 6.11 9.14 -2.45
CA GLU A 58 4.94 9.04 -3.33
C GLU A 58 3.66 8.71 -2.54
N PHE A 59 3.73 7.85 -1.52
CA PHE A 59 2.59 7.53 -0.67
C PHE A 59 2.14 8.73 0.18
N LEU A 60 3.09 9.42 0.84
CA LEU A 60 2.80 10.54 1.73
C LEU A 60 2.23 11.76 0.99
N GLU A 61 2.59 11.94 -0.28
CA GLU A 61 2.08 13.02 -1.14
C GLU A 61 0.83 12.61 -1.92
N LEU A 62 0.35 11.37 -1.77
CA LEU A 62 -0.75 10.83 -2.55
C LEU A 62 -2.09 11.46 -2.15
N ASN A 63 -2.74 12.06 -3.14
CA ASN A 63 -4.12 12.54 -3.06
C ASN A 63 -4.91 12.06 -4.28
N GLN A 64 -6.24 12.12 -4.20
CA GLN A 64 -7.13 11.77 -5.29
C GLN A 64 -6.89 12.67 -6.52
N GLY A 65 -6.89 13.99 -6.32
CA GLY A 65 -6.65 14.96 -7.37
C GLY A 65 -7.65 14.78 -8.53
N ARG A 66 -7.14 14.55 -9.74
CA ARG A 66 -7.97 14.34 -10.95
C ARG A 66 -8.41 12.88 -11.16
N LYS A 67 -7.96 11.96 -10.31
CA LYS A 67 -8.26 10.54 -10.43
C LYS A 67 -9.68 10.23 -9.96
N THR A 68 -10.24 9.18 -10.51
CA THR A 68 -11.42 8.55 -9.91
C THR A 68 -11.07 7.94 -8.55
N VAL A 69 -12.05 7.77 -7.67
CA VAL A 69 -11.88 7.08 -6.38
C VAL A 69 -11.25 5.70 -6.57
N THR A 70 -11.64 4.96 -7.61
CA THR A 70 -11.07 3.63 -7.92
C THR A 70 -9.60 3.68 -8.33
N GLU A 71 -9.19 4.68 -9.11
CA GLU A 71 -7.77 4.86 -9.48
C GLU A 71 -6.93 5.29 -8.28
N TYR A 72 -7.47 6.19 -7.44
CA TYR A 72 -6.83 6.62 -6.21
C TYR A 72 -6.66 5.45 -5.23
N GLU A 73 -7.70 4.64 -5.01
CA GLU A 73 -7.65 3.41 -4.20
C GLU A 73 -6.55 2.47 -4.67
N ARG A 74 -6.48 2.20 -5.98
CA ARG A 74 -5.47 1.31 -6.55
C ARG A 74 -4.06 1.81 -6.25
N ASP A 75 -3.81 3.10 -6.44
CA ASP A 75 -2.52 3.71 -6.13
C ASP A 75 -2.23 3.66 -4.63
N PHE A 76 -3.22 3.94 -3.78
CA PHE A 76 -3.11 3.94 -2.33
C PHE A 76 -2.72 2.57 -1.79
N VAL A 77 -3.46 1.52 -2.17
CA VAL A 77 -3.17 0.13 -1.76
C VAL A 77 -1.82 -0.34 -2.29
N ARG A 78 -1.47 0.03 -3.53
CA ARG A 78 -0.16 -0.33 -4.11
C ARG A 78 1.00 0.33 -3.37
N LEU A 79 0.84 1.58 -2.93
CA LEU A 79 1.89 2.37 -2.30
C LEU A 79 1.98 2.16 -0.78
N SER A 80 0.89 1.79 -0.11
CA SER A 80 0.85 1.57 1.35
C SER A 80 1.84 0.49 1.81
N LYS A 81 2.14 -0.49 0.95
CA LYS A 81 3.14 -1.54 1.24
C LYS A 81 4.56 -1.01 1.50
N TYR A 82 4.86 0.22 1.06
CA TYR A 82 6.16 0.88 1.25
C TYR A 82 6.17 1.85 2.44
N ALA A 83 5.04 2.03 3.12
CA ALA A 83 4.87 2.93 4.25
C ALA A 83 4.03 2.26 5.34
N LYS A 84 4.36 1.00 5.67
CA LYS A 84 3.58 0.17 6.60
C LYS A 84 3.46 0.80 7.99
N GLU A 85 4.48 1.53 8.41
CA GLU A 85 4.49 2.31 9.64
C GLU A 85 3.46 3.43 9.66
N CYS A 86 3.08 3.96 8.49
CA CYS A 86 2.03 4.97 8.36
C CYS A 86 0.62 4.35 8.38
N VAL A 87 0.46 3.08 8.03
CA VAL A 87 -0.85 2.38 7.94
C VAL A 87 -0.95 1.24 8.97
N SER A 88 -0.46 1.49 10.18
CA SER A 88 -0.30 0.47 11.23
C SER A 88 -1.61 -0.14 11.74
N THR A 89 -2.74 0.56 11.55
CA THR A 89 -4.08 0.05 11.85
C THR A 89 -5.04 0.40 10.73
N GLU A 90 -6.12 -0.38 10.60
CA GLU A 90 -7.16 -0.10 9.61
C GLU A 90 -7.82 1.28 9.80
N ALA A 91 -7.98 1.72 11.05
CA ALA A 91 -8.52 3.05 11.35
C ALA A 91 -7.58 4.17 10.88
N ILE A 92 -6.26 4.02 11.09
CA ILE A 92 -5.27 4.99 10.61
C ILE A 92 -5.24 4.97 9.07
N MET A 93 -5.24 3.78 8.46
CA MET A 93 -5.27 3.62 7.02
C MET A 93 -6.50 4.29 6.39
N SER A 94 -7.67 4.09 6.99
CA SER A 94 -8.93 4.72 6.57
C SER A 94 -8.85 6.24 6.69
N LYS A 95 -8.29 6.76 7.79
CA LYS A 95 -8.16 8.20 7.98
C LYS A 95 -7.24 8.85 6.94
N ILE A 96 -6.08 8.25 6.67
CA ILE A 96 -5.14 8.76 5.65
C ILE A 96 -5.78 8.75 4.26
N PHE A 97 -6.54 7.68 3.94
CA PHE A 97 -7.27 7.61 2.67
C PHE A 97 -8.34 8.71 2.58
N GLU A 98 -9.14 8.90 3.62
CA GLU A 98 -10.15 9.97 3.70
C GLU A 98 -9.54 11.36 3.53
N ASP A 99 -8.41 11.62 4.19
CA ASP A 99 -7.74 12.92 4.15
C ASP A 99 -7.21 13.26 2.75
N GLY A 100 -6.88 12.25 1.94
CA GLY A 100 -6.45 12.40 0.55
C GLY A 100 -7.58 12.46 -0.48
N LEU A 101 -8.84 12.26 -0.08
CA LEU A 101 -10.00 12.44 -0.97
C LEU A 101 -10.23 13.91 -1.31
N ASN A 102 -10.82 14.15 -2.48
CA ASN A 102 -11.28 15.48 -2.85
C ASN A 102 -12.38 15.98 -1.90
N GLU A 103 -12.43 17.29 -1.67
CA GLU A 103 -13.26 17.90 -0.64
C GLU A 103 -14.76 17.57 -0.78
N ASP A 104 -15.28 17.51 -2.00
CA ASP A 104 -16.67 17.16 -2.31
C ASP A 104 -17.04 15.75 -1.82
N ILE A 105 -16.12 14.80 -1.95
CA ILE A 105 -16.30 13.42 -1.49
C ILE A 105 -16.00 13.33 0.01
N ARG A 106 -14.92 13.96 0.47
CA ARG A 106 -14.45 13.94 1.86
C ARG A 106 -15.53 14.46 2.82
N LEU A 107 -16.23 15.54 2.46
CA LEU A 107 -17.33 16.07 3.27
C LEU A 107 -18.50 15.08 3.41
N LEU A 108 -18.80 14.31 2.37
CA LEU A 108 -19.88 13.32 2.38
C LEU A 108 -19.54 12.08 3.23
N VAL A 109 -18.28 11.65 3.19
CA VAL A 109 -17.84 10.45 3.92
C VAL A 109 -17.35 10.75 5.34
N GLY A 110 -16.73 11.90 5.58
CA GLY A 110 -16.10 12.26 6.85
C GLY A 110 -17.09 12.41 8.00
N ILE A 111 -18.36 12.74 7.72
CA ILE A 111 -19.45 12.78 8.72
C ILE A 111 -19.68 11.39 9.36
N LEU A 112 -19.34 10.32 8.65
CA LEU A 112 -19.62 8.95 9.09
C LEU A 112 -18.52 8.36 9.99
N GLU A 113 -17.38 9.04 10.13
CA GLU A 113 -16.23 8.61 10.96
C GLU A 113 -15.84 7.13 10.74
N LEU A 114 -15.77 6.70 9.48
CA LEU A 114 -15.60 5.29 9.11
C LEU A 114 -14.19 4.79 9.44
N ARG A 115 -14.12 3.68 10.17
CA ARG A 115 -12.85 3.05 10.59
C ARG A 115 -12.48 1.82 9.78
N GLU A 116 -13.46 1.23 9.11
CA GLU A 116 -13.29 0.05 8.26
C GLU A 116 -13.03 0.49 6.82
N PHE A 117 -11.90 0.07 6.26
CA PHE A 117 -11.42 0.57 4.97
C PHE A 117 -12.37 0.18 3.83
N ALA A 118 -12.89 -1.04 3.87
CA ALA A 118 -13.85 -1.53 2.87
C ALA A 118 -15.15 -0.71 2.85
N VAL A 119 -15.65 -0.33 4.04
CA VAL A 119 -16.88 0.48 4.16
C VAL A 119 -16.61 1.90 3.67
N LEU A 120 -15.48 2.50 4.05
CA LEU A 120 -15.05 3.81 3.57
C LEU A 120 -14.98 3.83 2.04
N MET A 121 -14.39 2.81 1.43
CA MET A 121 -14.29 2.71 -0.02
C MET A 121 -15.67 2.68 -0.69
N GLU A 122 -16.59 1.85 -0.20
CA GLU A 122 -17.94 1.77 -0.74
C GLU A 122 -18.65 3.14 -0.69
N ARG A 123 -18.50 3.86 0.42
CA ARG A 123 -19.11 5.19 0.61
C ARG A 123 -18.47 6.24 -0.28
N ALA A 124 -17.14 6.24 -0.43
CA ALA A 124 -16.43 7.16 -1.31
C ALA A 124 -16.86 6.98 -2.78
N HIS A 125 -17.04 5.74 -3.25
CA HIS A 125 -17.54 5.48 -4.61
C HIS A 125 -18.97 5.99 -4.82
N LYS A 126 -19.86 5.83 -3.83
CA LYS A 126 -21.22 6.39 -3.89
C LYS A 126 -21.20 7.92 -3.89
N ALA A 127 -20.40 8.53 -3.03
CA ALA A 127 -20.22 9.97 -2.96
C ALA A 127 -19.68 10.56 -4.27
N GLU A 128 -18.73 9.89 -4.93
CA GLU A 128 -18.21 10.35 -6.23
C GLU A 128 -19.31 10.41 -7.31
N LYS A 129 -20.19 9.40 -7.36
CA LYS A 129 -21.32 9.38 -8.31
C LYS A 129 -22.27 10.55 -8.06
N LEU A 130 -22.68 10.75 -6.81
CA LEU A 130 -23.56 11.86 -6.41
C LEU A 130 -22.93 13.23 -6.72
N ALA A 131 -21.64 13.41 -6.44
CA ALA A 131 -20.93 14.66 -6.75
C ALA A 131 -20.82 14.92 -8.26
N LYS A 132 -20.73 13.88 -9.09
CA LYS A 132 -20.75 13.99 -10.56
C LYS A 132 -22.14 14.35 -11.10
N GLU A 133 -23.20 13.83 -10.50
CA GLU A 133 -24.60 14.16 -10.87
C GLU A 133 -24.91 15.62 -10.55
N LYS A 134 -24.64 16.07 -9.32
CA LYS A 134 -24.87 17.46 -8.90
C LYS A 134 -24.17 18.48 -9.80
N ARG A 135 -22.92 18.21 -10.20
CA ARG A 135 -22.18 19.09 -11.12
C ARG A 135 -22.79 19.18 -12.52
N LYS A 136 -23.53 18.16 -12.98
CA LYS A 136 -24.25 18.22 -14.26
C LYS A 136 -25.50 19.08 -14.13
N ASP A 137 -26.25 18.89 -13.07
CA ASP A 137 -27.46 19.67 -12.79
C ASP A 137 -27.14 21.18 -12.67
N ASP A 138 -26.00 21.53 -12.05
CA ASP A 138 -25.52 22.93 -11.93
C ASP A 138 -25.07 23.54 -13.29
N ILE A 139 -24.70 22.72 -14.28
CA ILE A 139 -24.28 23.18 -15.62
C ILE A 139 -25.49 23.29 -16.57
N GLU A 140 -26.51 22.45 -16.35
CA GLU A 140 -27.73 22.39 -17.16
C GLU A 140 -28.85 23.35 -16.68
N SER A 141 -28.69 23.95 -15.50
CA SER A 141 -29.59 24.97 -14.91
C SER A 141 -29.17 26.40 -15.23
#